data_AF-A0A970HPH9-F1
#
_entry.id   AF-A0A970HPH9-F1
#
_cell.length_a   1.000
_cell.length_b   1.000
_cell.length_c   1.000
_cell.angle_alpha   90.00
_cell.angle_beta   90.00
_cell.angle_gamma   90.00
#
_symmetry.space_group_name_H-M   'P 1'
#
loop_
_entity.id
_entity.type
_entity.pdbx_description
1 polymer ?
#
loop_
_entity_poly.entity_id
_entity_poly.type
_entity_poly.pdbx_seq_one_letter_code
_entity_poly.pdbx_strand_id
1 'polypeptide(L)'
;SNVWSETPYGISAGAKQPDLAWLALEFIISGEGQELSIELGWAIPPARRSVTLDAFLRYFKDRDVGAVAEMISSPLNQIIPTHVPPDVRAVLKNEVFYPVLYGQKAPGQALDEATPKMEAMLKK
;
A
#
# COMPACT_ATOMS: atom_id res chain seq x y z
N SER A 1 7.12 0.08 -12.20
CA SER A 1 7.23 0.59 -10.83
C SER A 1 5.83 0.89 -10.30
N ASN A 2 5.11 -0.13 -9.84
CA ASN A 2 3.86 0.08 -9.14
C ASN A 2 4.19 0.28 -7.66
N VAL A 3 4.51 1.51 -7.29
CA VAL A 3 4.46 1.95 -5.89
C VAL A 3 2.98 2.16 -5.60
N TRP A 4 2.33 1.17 -5.01
CA TRP A 4 1.11 1.48 -4.25
C TRP A 4 1.56 2.25 -3.00
N SER A 5 0.86 3.35 -2.76
CA SER A 5 1.23 4.58 -2.05
C SER A 5 1.26 4.48 -0.52
N GLU A 6 1.55 3.31 0.02
CA GLU A 6 1.92 3.10 1.43
C GLU A 6 3.40 3.44 1.67
N THR A 7 3.98 4.32 0.85
CA THR A 7 5.40 4.65 0.86
C THR A 7 5.80 5.02 2.29
N PRO A 8 6.59 4.19 3.01
CA PRO A 8 7.13 4.63 4.27
C PRO A 8 7.95 5.87 3.96
N TYR A 9 7.59 7.00 4.56
CA TYR A 9 8.41 8.18 4.45
C TYR A 9 9.82 7.83 4.93
N GLY A 10 10.81 8.13 4.09
CA GLY A 10 12.19 7.72 4.33
C GLY A 10 13.13 8.90 4.20
N ILE A 11 14.17 8.91 5.02
CA ILE A 11 15.28 9.84 4.87
C ILE A 11 16.34 9.16 4.02
N SER A 12 16.76 9.82 2.94
CA SER A 12 17.85 9.31 2.11
C SER A 12 19.14 9.20 2.93
N ALA A 13 19.90 8.11 2.74
CA ALA A 13 21.17 7.89 3.44
C ALA A 13 22.23 8.99 3.21
N GLY A 14 22.05 9.84 2.19
CA GLY A 14 22.90 10.99 1.89
C GLY A 14 22.25 12.36 2.15
N ALA A 15 21.20 12.41 2.97
CA ALA A 15 20.52 13.68 3.27
C ALA A 15 21.50 14.68 3.89
N LYS A 16 21.59 15.89 3.29
CA LYS A 16 22.48 16.96 3.77
C LYS A 16 22.07 17.53 5.14
N GLN A 17 20.79 17.38 5.49
CA GLN A 17 20.19 17.86 6.74
C GLN A 17 19.27 16.77 7.31
N PRO A 18 19.83 15.67 7.85
CA PRO A 18 19.03 14.54 8.33
C PRO A 18 18.10 14.93 9.47
N ASP A 19 18.53 15.83 10.37
CA ASP A 19 17.71 16.27 11.50
C ASP A 19 16.49 17.09 11.05
N LEU A 20 16.67 17.97 10.05
CA LEU A 20 15.55 18.73 9.48
C LEU A 20 14.60 17.82 8.71
N ALA A 21 15.14 16.84 7.98
CA ALA A 21 14.33 15.82 7.33
C ALA A 21 13.52 15.03 8.37
N TRP A 22 14.11 14.69 9.52
CA TRP A 22 13.41 14.03 10.61
C TRP A 22 12.26 14.88 11.17
N LEU A 23 12.50 16.15 11.48
CA LEU A 23 11.44 17.06 11.95
C LEU A 23 10.29 17.21 10.94
N ALA A 24 10.61 17.28 9.64
CA ALA A 24 9.60 17.31 8.59
C ALA A 24 8.77 16.02 8.57
N LEU A 25 9.42 14.86 8.73
CA LEU A 25 8.71 13.59 8.84
C LEU A 25 7.82 13.53 10.07
N GLU A 26 8.29 13.97 11.23
CA GLU A 26 7.50 14.04 12.46
C GLU A 26 6.24 14.88 12.28
N PHE A 27 6.36 16.03 11.61
CA PHE A 27 5.20 16.87 11.28
C PHE A 27 4.23 16.14 10.35
N ILE A 28 4.72 15.57 9.23
CA ILE A 28 3.89 14.87 8.24
C ILE A 28 3.10 13.70 8.89
N ILE A 29 3.72 12.97 9.83
CA ILE A 29 3.05 11.84 10.50
C ILE A 29 2.25 12.25 11.74
N SER A 30 2.28 13.51 12.16
CA SER A 30 1.51 14.01 13.30
C SER A 30 0.00 14.02 13.01
N GLY A 31 -0.82 14.31 14.03
CA GLY A 31 -2.26 14.55 13.81
C GLY A 31 -2.49 15.78 12.93
N GLU A 32 -1.86 16.90 13.29
CA GLU A 32 -1.94 18.19 12.58
C GLU A 32 -1.52 18.06 11.10
N GLY A 33 -0.37 17.43 10.82
CA GLY A 33 0.10 17.28 9.45
C GLY A 33 -0.78 16.38 8.59
N GLN A 34 -1.37 15.34 9.18
CA GLN A 34 -2.32 14.48 8.47
C GLN A 34 -3.67 15.17 8.24
N GLU A 35 -4.19 15.93 9.21
CA GLU A 35 -5.40 16.74 9.05
C GLU A 35 -5.24 17.77 7.92
N LEU A 36 -4.13 18.52 7.93
CA LEU A 36 -3.82 19.49 6.88
C LEU A 36 -3.72 18.82 5.50
N SER A 37 -3.13 17.62 5.43
CA SER A 37 -3.03 16.87 4.17
C SER A 37 -4.42 16.52 3.61
N ILE A 38 -5.38 16.15 4.48
CA ILE A 38 -6.76 15.89 4.07
C ILE A 38 -7.44 17.16 3.56
N GLU A 39 -7.27 18.29 4.26
CA GLU A 39 -7.84 19.59 3.83
C GLU A 39 -7.31 20.03 2.46
N LEU A 40 -6.04 19.76 2.17
CA LEU A 40 -5.42 20.00 0.87
C LEU A 40 -5.85 19.01 -0.22
N GLY A 41 -6.71 18.04 0.11
CA GLY A 41 -7.21 17.04 -0.81
C GLY A 41 -6.20 15.93 -1.14
N TRP A 42 -5.14 15.77 -0.34
CA TRP A 42 -4.20 14.67 -0.51
C TRP A 42 -4.89 13.40 0.01
N ALA A 43 -5.40 12.59 -0.92
CA ALA A 43 -6.15 11.37 -0.65
C ALA A 43 -5.25 10.19 -0.20
N ILE A 44 -4.32 10.44 0.71
CA ILE A 44 -3.56 9.38 1.39
C ILE A 44 -4.42 8.94 2.58
N PRO A 45 -4.81 7.66 2.69
CA PRO A 45 -5.53 7.19 3.86
C PRO A 45 -4.69 7.46 5.11
N PRO A 46 -5.23 8.16 6.14
CA PRO A 46 -4.42 8.53 7.29
C PRO A 46 -3.87 7.28 7.99
N ALA A 47 -2.57 7.30 8.28
CA ALA A 47 -1.94 6.22 9.03
C ALA A 47 -2.47 6.19 10.48
N ARG A 48 -2.94 7.34 11.00
CA ARG A 48 -3.53 7.45 12.33
C ARG A 48 -5.03 7.20 12.29
N ARG A 49 -5.47 6.17 13.00
CA ARG A 49 -6.88 5.86 13.20
C ARG A 49 -7.71 7.07 13.66
N SER A 50 -7.18 7.92 14.54
CA SER A 50 -7.88 9.11 15.02
C SER A 50 -8.21 10.10 13.92
N VAL A 51 -7.31 10.28 12.94
CA VAL A 51 -7.51 11.17 11.78
C VAL A 51 -8.45 10.52 10.76
N THR A 52 -8.34 9.20 10.59
CA THR A 52 -9.25 8.42 9.73
C THR A 52 -10.71 8.52 10.20
N LEU A 53 -10.96 8.35 11.50
CA LEU A 53 -12.31 8.33 12.05
C LEU A 53 -12.95 9.72 12.22
N ASP A 54 -12.19 10.80 11.99
CA ASP A 54 -12.69 12.17 12.11
C ASP A 54 -12.50 12.97 10.81
N ALA A 55 -11.34 13.63 10.62
CA ALA A 55 -11.08 14.52 9.49
C ALA A 55 -11.34 13.87 8.13
N PHE A 56 -10.87 12.63 7.92
CA PHE A 56 -11.03 11.90 6.66
C PHE A 56 -12.50 11.58 6.35
N LEU A 57 -13.23 10.97 7.30
CA LEU A 57 -14.64 10.66 7.10
C LEU A 57 -15.50 11.91 6.91
N ARG A 58 -15.18 13.01 7.61
CA ARG A 58 -15.87 14.30 7.42
C ARG A 58 -15.62 14.88 6.03
N TYR A 59 -14.37 14.87 5.57
CA TYR A 59 -14.00 15.38 4.25
C TYR A 59 -14.70 14.60 3.11
N PHE A 60 -14.83 13.29 3.28
CA PHE A 60 -15.46 12.40 2.29
C PHE A 60 -16.90 11.99 2.65
N LYS A 61 -17.61 12.76 3.49
CA LYS A 61 -18.95 12.40 4.01
C LYS A 61 -20.00 12.06 2.94
N ASP A 62 -19.87 12.64 1.75
CA ASP A 62 -20.80 12.43 0.62
C ASP A 62 -20.28 11.35 -0.36
N ARG A 63 -19.25 10.59 0.03
CA ARG A 63 -18.66 9.49 -0.73
C ARG A 63 -18.74 8.20 0.08
N ASP A 64 -18.84 7.08 -0.63
CA ASP A 64 -18.81 5.75 -0.03
C ASP A 64 -17.36 5.34 0.34
N VAL A 65 -16.87 5.89 1.44
CA VAL A 65 -15.53 5.60 1.98
C VAL A 65 -15.57 4.84 3.31
N GLY A 66 -16.75 4.37 3.74
CA GLY A 66 -16.93 3.63 4.99
C GLY A 66 -16.06 2.36 5.02
N ALA A 67 -16.01 1.65 3.90
CA ALA A 67 -15.16 0.46 3.74
C ALA A 67 -13.66 0.75 3.92
N VAL A 68 -13.19 1.96 3.57
CA VAL A 68 -11.78 2.36 3.77
C VAL A 68 -11.49 2.56 5.26
N ALA A 69 -12.40 3.19 6.00
CA ALA A 69 -12.25 3.36 7.44
C ALA A 69 -12.32 2.02 8.20
N GLU A 70 -13.17 1.09 7.76
CA GLU A 70 -13.23 -0.28 8.28
C GLU A 70 -11.95 -1.06 7.97
N MET A 71 -11.44 -0.99 6.74
CA MET A 71 -10.19 -1.64 6.33
C MET A 71 -9.00 -1.18 7.18
N ILE A 72 -8.85 0.13 7.41
CA ILE A 72 -7.77 0.69 8.25
C ILE A 72 -7.95 0.30 9.73
N SER A 73 -9.19 0.20 10.19
CA SER A 73 -9.51 -0.17 11.57
C SER A 73 -9.41 -1.67 11.84
N SER A 74 -9.35 -2.48 10.78
CA SER A 74 -9.26 -3.93 10.86
C SER A 74 -7.84 -4.33 11.23
N PRO A 75 -7.66 -5.28 12.16
CA PRO A 75 -6.33 -5.80 12.45
C PRO A 75 -5.75 -6.41 11.17
N LEU A 76 -4.49 -6.06 10.87
CA LEU A 76 -3.71 -6.67 9.80
C LEU A 76 -3.45 -8.14 10.16
N ASN A 77 -4.46 -8.98 9.94
CA ASN A 77 -4.41 -10.42 10.22
C ASN A 77 -3.66 -11.19 9.13
N GLN A 78 -3.19 -10.50 8.09
CA GLN A 78 -2.46 -11.09 6.98
C GLN A 78 -1.04 -10.55 6.97
N ILE A 79 -0.07 -11.45 6.85
CA ILE A 79 1.32 -11.09 6.56
C ILE A 79 1.32 -10.49 5.15
N ILE A 80 1.37 -9.16 5.06
CA ILE A 80 1.60 -8.49 3.78
C ILE A 80 3.05 -8.80 3.39
N PRO A 81 3.32 -9.47 2.25
CA PRO A 81 4.68 -9.71 1.82
C PRO A 81 5.36 -8.38 1.52
N THR A 82 6.20 -7.90 2.44
CA THR A 82 6.78 -6.55 2.37
C THR A 82 7.79 -6.40 1.22
N HIS A 83 8.36 -7.51 0.74
CA HIS A 83 9.35 -7.51 -0.34
C HIS A 83 9.20 -8.74 -1.24
N VAL A 84 8.26 -8.69 -2.19
CA VAL A 84 8.22 -9.68 -3.28
C VAL A 84 9.25 -9.29 -4.36
N PRO A 85 10.21 -10.17 -4.73
CA PRO A 85 11.16 -9.89 -5.79
C PRO A 85 10.44 -9.43 -7.08
N PRO A 86 10.98 -8.44 -7.84
CA PRO A 86 10.35 -7.96 -9.07
C PRO A 86 10.01 -9.08 -10.05
N ASP A 87 10.86 -10.09 -10.12
CA ASP A 87 10.74 -11.22 -11.03
C ASP A 87 9.57 -12.13 -10.64
N VAL A 88 9.37 -12.36 -9.34
CA VAL A 88 8.21 -13.12 -8.81
C VAL A 88 6.92 -12.36 -9.11
N ARG A 89 6.92 -11.03 -8.95
CA ARG A 89 5.78 -10.18 -9.35
C ARG A 89 5.48 -10.25 -10.84
N ALA A 90 6.52 -10.31 -11.68
CA ALA A 90 6.36 -10.43 -13.13
C ALA A 90 5.69 -11.75 -13.52
N VAL A 91 6.08 -12.87 -12.90
CA VAL A 91 5.44 -14.18 -13.12
C VAL A 91 3.97 -14.15 -12.72
N LEU A 92 3.65 -13.69 -11.51
CA LEU A 92 2.27 -13.58 -11.04
C LEU A 92 1.42 -12.72 -12.00
N LYS A 93 1.96 -11.58 -12.46
CA LYS A 93 1.25 -10.67 -13.37
C LYS A 93 1.01 -11.28 -14.76
N ASN A 94 2.06 -11.85 -15.36
CA ASN A 94 2.04 -12.25 -16.76
C ASN A 94 1.49 -13.66 -16.99
N GLU A 95 1.65 -14.56 -16.01
CA GLU A 95 1.27 -15.97 -16.15
C GLU A 95 -0.04 -16.30 -15.41
N VAL A 96 -0.44 -15.48 -14.44
CA VAL A 96 -1.69 -15.66 -13.68
C VAL A 96 -2.70 -14.57 -14.00
N PHE A 97 -2.42 -13.32 -13.65
CA PHE A 97 -3.42 -12.25 -13.73
C PHE A 97 -3.89 -11.98 -15.17
N TYR A 98 -2.98 -11.71 -16.11
CA TYR A 98 -3.40 -11.42 -17.48
C TYR A 98 -4.12 -12.58 -18.16
N PRO A 99 -3.62 -13.84 -18.11
CA PRO A 99 -4.32 -14.95 -18.73
C PRO A 99 -5.71 -15.20 -18.15
N VAL A 100 -5.89 -15.05 -16.83
CA VAL A 100 -7.22 -15.19 -16.19
C VAL A 100 -8.13 -14.03 -16.59
N LEU A 101 -7.63 -12.79 -16.53
CA LEU A 101 -8.40 -11.59 -16.87
C LEU A 101 -8.89 -11.63 -18.34
N TYR A 102 -8.07 -12.14 -19.25
CA TYR A 102 -8.42 -12.28 -20.66
C TYR A 102 -9.17 -13.59 -20.99
N GLY A 103 -9.56 -14.37 -19.98
CA GLY A 103 -10.32 -15.61 -20.17
C GLY A 103 -9.54 -16.73 -20.86
N GLN A 104 -8.21 -16.65 -20.90
CA GLN A 104 -7.33 -17.64 -21.52
C GLN A 104 -7.09 -18.85 -20.62
N LYS A 105 -7.20 -18.68 -19.29
CA LYS A 105 -7.02 -19.74 -18.30
C LYS A 105 -8.03 -19.60 -17.16
N ALA A 106 -8.41 -20.74 -16.59
CA ALA A 106 -9.11 -20.75 -15.31
C ALA A 106 -8.15 -20.33 -14.17
N PRO A 107 -8.64 -19.66 -13.09
CA PRO A 107 -7.80 -19.22 -11.98
C PRO A 107 -6.96 -20.32 -11.35
N GLY A 108 -7.56 -21.49 -11.08
CA GLY A 108 -6.87 -22.63 -10.48
C GLY A 108 -5.72 -23.13 -11.36
N GLN A 109 -6.00 -23.35 -12.66
CA GLN A 109 -4.97 -23.77 -13.61
C GLN A 109 -3.79 -22.79 -13.69
N ALA A 110 -4.08 -21.49 -13.76
CA ALA A 110 -3.02 -20.49 -13.86
C ALA A 110 -2.14 -20.45 -12.60
N LEU A 111 -2.74 -20.61 -11.42
CA LEU A 111 -2.01 -20.70 -10.15
C LEU A 111 -1.20 -21.99 -10.04
N ASP A 112 -1.76 -23.14 -10.41
CA ASP A 112 -1.07 -24.43 -10.35
C ASP A 112 0.19 -24.44 -11.22
N GLU A 113 0.14 -23.81 -12.40
CA GLU A 113 1.28 -23.69 -13.30
C GLU A 113 2.36 -22.70 -12.81
N ALA A 114 1.95 -21.59 -12.20
CA ALA A 114 2.87 -20.50 -11.80
C ALA A 114 3.49 -20.71 -10.41
N THR A 115 2.79 -21.35 -9.48
CA THR A 115 3.22 -21.57 -8.09
C THR A 115 4.59 -22.23 -7.97
N PRO A 116 4.88 -23.38 -8.63
CA PRO A 116 6.19 -24.02 -8.50
C PRO A 116 7.34 -23.13 -9.00
N LYS A 117 7.09 -22.29 -10.02
CA LYS A 117 8.09 -21.34 -10.52
C LYS A 117 8.38 -20.24 -9.51
N MET A 118 7.33 -19.65 -8.93
CA MET A 118 7.47 -18.61 -7.91
C MET A 118 8.16 -19.13 -6.65
N GLU A 119 7.81 -20.33 -6.18
CA GLU A 119 8.48 -20.95 -5.03
C GLU A 119 9.97 -21.21 -5.28
N ALA A 120 10.33 -21.68 -6.49
CA ALA A 120 11.73 -21.88 -6.85
C ALA A 120 12.54 -20.58 -6.87
N MET A 121 11.90 -19.44 -7.17
CA MET A 121 12.52 -18.13 -7.15
C MET A 121 12.68 -17.57 -5.74
N LEU A 122 11.74 -17.87 -4.83
CA LEU A 122 11.76 -17.41 -3.44
C LEU A 122 12.73 -18.21 -2.54
N LYS A 123 13.12 -19.43 -2.94
CA LYS A 123 14.07 -20.29 -2.23
C LYS A 123 15.55 -20.01 -2.56
N LYS A 124 15.83 -19.06 -3.45
CA LYS A 124 17.19 -18.63 -3.83
C LYS A 124 17.63 -17.45 -2.97
#